data_AF-A0A453T4C2-F1
#
_entry.id   AF-A0A453T4C2-F1
#
_cell.length_a   1.000
_cell.length_b   1.000
_cell.length_c   1.000
_cell.angle_alpha   90.00
_cell.angle_beta   90.00
_cell.angle_gamma   90.00
#
_symmetry.space_group_name_H-M   'P 1'
#
loop_
_entity.id
_entity.type
_entity.pdbx_description
1 polymer ?
#
loop_
_entity_poly.entity_id
_entity_poly.type
_entity_poly.pdbx_seq_one_letter_code
_entity_poly.pdbx_strand_id
1 'polypeptide(L)'
;MLVPPTKWKGYDKGGHLFLPSYVMRTHGVKDQKEAIKSVPRKQLRKVFEALDILGGTKWRVNRRVHDVVETIWSRGGGIAGLVDKGNIPLPEQPETEDPDEIQKWKWSVKKTKKANRELHAERCDTELKLSVARKMREEDGFYYPHNLDFRGRAYPMHPHLSHLGSDLCRGVLEYAEGRPLGKSGLRWLKIHLANKYGGGIEKLSHESKLTFVEDHLPDIFDSAANPVDGNCWWINAEDPFQCLAACMDLSNALESSSPHGAVSHLPIHQDGSCNGLQHYAALGRDYMGAAAVNLVPGEKPADIYSEIAARVLDVVREDSMKDPATDPSVPLAKVLVDEVDRKLVKQTVMTSVYGVTFIGARQQIMKRLQEKGHITDDKLLYDVSCYATR
;
A
#
# COMPACT_ATOMS: atom_id res chain seq x y z
N MET A 1 -4.40 19.57 11.79
CA MET A 1 -4.93 20.85 12.32
C MET A 1 -6.34 20.62 12.84
N LEU A 2 -6.72 21.16 14.01
CA LEU A 2 -8.08 21.02 14.55
C LEU A 2 -9.11 21.93 13.86
N VAL A 3 -8.64 22.97 13.18
CA VAL A 3 -9.45 23.90 12.39
C VAL A 3 -9.12 23.78 10.91
N PRO A 4 -10.02 24.19 10.00
CA PRO A 4 -9.76 24.16 8.56
C PRO A 4 -8.46 24.87 8.18
N PRO A 5 -7.65 24.32 7.25
CA PRO A 5 -6.42 24.96 6.81
C PRO A 5 -6.64 26.32 6.15
N THR A 6 -5.62 27.17 6.20
CA THR A 6 -5.60 28.43 5.45
C THR A 6 -5.61 28.13 3.96
N LYS A 7 -6.55 28.72 3.21
CA LYS A 7 -6.62 28.58 1.75
C LYS A 7 -5.34 29.04 1.06
N TRP A 8 -4.90 28.31 0.04
CA TRP A 8 -3.73 28.66 -0.76
C TRP A 8 -3.98 29.89 -1.63
N LYS A 9 -3.09 30.89 -1.51
CA LYS A 9 -3.11 32.16 -2.24
C LYS A 9 -1.78 32.52 -2.89
N GLY A 10 -0.77 31.66 -2.73
CA GLY A 10 0.59 31.88 -3.26
C GLY A 10 1.56 30.82 -2.75
N TYR A 11 2.84 30.98 -3.13
CA TYR A 11 3.90 30.03 -2.80
C TYR A 11 4.04 29.75 -1.29
N ASP A 12 4.01 30.80 -0.47
CA ASP A 12 4.20 30.78 0.98
C ASP A 12 2.95 31.25 1.75
N LYS A 13 1.78 31.16 1.12
CA LYS A 13 0.50 31.65 1.65
C LYS A 13 -0.56 30.57 1.55
N GLY A 14 -0.74 29.79 2.61
CA GLY A 14 -1.73 28.70 2.71
C GLY A 14 -1.27 27.62 3.69
N GLY A 15 -2.08 26.58 3.89
CA GLY A 15 -1.75 25.47 4.78
C GLY A 15 -1.96 25.82 6.25
N HIS A 16 -0.89 25.93 7.04
CA HIS A 16 -0.98 26.21 8.47
C HIS A 16 -1.43 27.66 8.74
N LEU A 17 -1.90 27.92 9.97
CA LEU A 17 -2.27 29.28 10.42
C LEU A 17 -1.04 30.13 10.71
N PHE A 18 -0.08 29.58 11.47
CA PHE A 18 1.09 30.30 11.97
C PHE A 18 2.42 29.76 11.47
N LEU A 19 2.50 28.44 11.23
CA LEU A 19 3.73 27.83 10.73
C LEU A 19 3.94 28.18 9.26
N PRO A 20 5.17 28.50 8.83
CA PRO A 20 5.48 28.66 7.43
C PRO A 20 5.12 27.42 6.63
N SER A 21 4.34 27.62 5.57
CA SER A 21 3.85 26.57 4.69
C SER A 21 4.17 26.94 3.26
N TYR A 22 4.71 25.99 2.50
CA TYR A 22 5.07 26.18 1.10
C TYR A 22 4.27 25.24 0.22
N VAL A 23 3.72 25.78 -0.88
CA VAL A 23 2.86 25.01 -1.80
C VAL A 23 3.62 23.87 -2.47
N MET A 24 4.93 24.02 -2.68
CA MET A 24 5.79 23.05 -3.34
C MET A 24 7.05 22.76 -2.51
N ARG A 25 7.36 21.48 -2.35
CA ARG A 25 8.57 20.97 -1.71
C ARG A 25 9.75 21.09 -2.68
N THR A 26 10.59 22.10 -2.48
CA THR A 26 11.73 22.39 -3.38
C THR A 26 13.04 21.76 -2.92
N HIS A 27 13.09 21.18 -1.72
CA HIS A 27 14.32 20.59 -1.13
C HIS A 27 15.55 21.51 -1.21
N GLY A 28 15.36 22.83 -1.11
CA GLY A 28 16.44 23.81 -1.17
C GLY A 28 16.87 24.24 -2.58
N VAL A 29 16.28 23.68 -3.64
CA VAL A 29 16.59 24.07 -5.04
C VAL A 29 16.03 25.47 -5.33
N LYS A 30 16.91 26.42 -5.62
CA LYS A 30 16.56 27.83 -5.85
C LYS A 30 15.71 28.02 -7.10
N ASP A 31 16.10 27.42 -8.22
CA ASP A 31 15.40 27.58 -9.50
C ASP A 31 13.94 27.12 -9.42
N GLN A 32 13.68 26.01 -8.73
CA GLN A 32 12.32 25.52 -8.49
C GLN A 32 11.49 26.52 -7.67
N LYS A 33 12.10 27.11 -6.63
CA LYS A 33 11.46 28.13 -5.79
C LYS A 33 11.19 29.41 -6.56
N GLU A 34 12.09 29.83 -7.44
CA GLU A 34 11.93 31.02 -8.27
C GLU A 34 10.85 30.79 -9.33
N ALA A 35 10.87 29.63 -10.01
CA ALA A 35 9.88 29.27 -11.03
C ALA A 35 8.44 29.31 -10.49
N ILE A 36 8.17 28.69 -9.34
CA ILE A 36 6.81 28.71 -8.76
C ILE A 36 6.40 30.11 -8.28
N LYS A 37 7.37 30.95 -7.87
CA LYS A 37 7.12 32.34 -7.44
C LYS A 37 6.86 33.27 -8.62
N SER A 38 7.49 33.03 -9.78
CA SER A 38 7.35 33.86 -10.98
C SER A 38 6.05 33.59 -11.74
N VAL A 39 5.45 32.41 -11.58
CA VAL A 39 4.18 32.06 -12.26
C VAL A 39 3.05 32.98 -11.78
N PRO A 40 2.28 33.62 -12.68
CA PRO A 40 1.13 34.41 -12.30
C PRO A 40 0.10 33.58 -11.51
N ARG A 41 -0.36 34.10 -10.37
CA ARG A 41 -1.31 33.39 -9.47
C ARG A 41 -2.56 32.88 -10.18
N LYS A 42 -3.03 33.56 -11.22
CA LYS A 42 -4.18 33.14 -12.03
C LYS A 42 -3.96 31.77 -12.69
N GLN A 43 -2.74 31.43 -13.08
CA GLN A 43 -2.40 30.13 -13.68
C GLN A 43 -2.37 29.01 -12.64
N LEU A 44 -2.04 29.33 -11.38
CA LEU A 44 -2.00 28.36 -10.26
C LEU A 44 -3.36 28.19 -9.57
N ARG A 45 -4.40 28.93 -9.97
CA ARG A 45 -5.70 28.93 -9.28
C ARG A 45 -6.28 27.53 -9.10
N LYS A 46 -6.32 26.71 -10.16
CA LYS A 46 -6.83 25.33 -10.11
C LYS A 46 -6.02 24.44 -9.16
N VAL A 47 -4.71 24.66 -9.10
CA VAL A 47 -3.82 23.93 -8.19
C VAL A 47 -4.15 24.28 -6.74
N PHE A 48 -4.32 25.57 -6.43
CA PHE A 48 -4.72 26.01 -5.10
C PHE A 48 -6.10 25.49 -4.70
N GLU A 49 -7.09 25.57 -5.60
CA GLU A 49 -8.43 25.04 -5.38
C GLU A 49 -8.41 23.53 -5.08
N ALA A 50 -7.62 22.75 -5.83
CA ALA A 50 -7.48 21.31 -5.57
C ALA A 50 -6.86 21.02 -4.20
N LEU A 51 -5.79 21.75 -3.82
CA LEU A 51 -5.16 21.62 -2.51
C LEU A 51 -6.08 22.05 -1.37
N ASP A 52 -6.89 23.08 -1.58
CA ASP A 52 -7.88 23.56 -0.62
C ASP A 52 -9.02 22.56 -0.43
N ILE A 53 -9.47 21.89 -1.51
CA ILE A 53 -10.46 20.80 -1.41
C ILE A 53 -9.87 19.64 -0.60
N LEU A 54 -8.67 19.17 -0.94
CA LEU A 54 -8.00 18.08 -0.22
C LEU A 54 -7.76 18.44 1.26
N GLY A 55 -7.36 19.69 1.52
CA GLY A 55 -7.12 20.18 2.88
C GLY A 55 -8.39 20.47 3.67
N GLY A 56 -9.50 20.77 3.00
CA GLY A 56 -10.79 21.06 3.60
C GLY A 56 -11.58 19.83 4.05
N THR A 57 -11.13 18.62 3.69
CA THR A 57 -11.75 17.38 4.16
C THR A 57 -11.44 17.13 5.63
N LYS A 58 -12.49 17.01 6.46
CA LYS A 58 -12.37 16.71 7.90
C LYS A 58 -12.29 15.20 8.12
N TRP A 59 -11.26 14.77 8.84
CA TRP A 59 -10.99 13.39 9.23
C TRP A 59 -11.18 13.21 10.74
N ARG A 60 -11.41 11.99 11.19
CA ARG A 60 -11.35 11.63 12.61
C ARG A 60 -10.70 10.25 12.80
N VAL A 61 -10.37 9.93 14.04
CA VAL A 61 -9.91 8.57 14.39
C VAL A 61 -11.10 7.62 14.43
N ASN A 62 -11.04 6.51 13.70
CA ASN A 62 -11.95 5.38 13.91
C ASN A 62 -11.60 4.72 15.24
N ARG A 63 -12.38 5.04 16.28
CA ARG A 63 -12.09 4.64 17.66
C ARG A 63 -12.10 3.12 17.83
N ARG A 64 -13.01 2.40 17.15
CA ARG A 64 -13.11 0.93 17.27
C ARG A 64 -11.88 0.25 16.70
N VAL A 65 -11.43 0.63 15.51
CA VAL A 65 -10.21 0.07 14.90
C VAL A 65 -8.98 0.47 15.71
N HIS A 66 -8.92 1.72 16.19
CA HIS A 66 -7.84 2.18 17.06
C HIS A 66 -7.73 1.34 18.34
N ASP A 67 -8.85 1.03 19.01
CA ASP A 67 -8.83 0.24 20.24
C ASP A 67 -8.37 -1.21 19.99
N VAL A 68 -8.72 -1.79 18.82
CA VAL A 68 -8.21 -3.10 18.38
C VAL A 68 -6.69 -3.06 18.16
N VAL A 69 -6.21 -2.03 17.46
CA VAL A 69 -4.77 -1.83 17.24
C VAL A 69 -4.02 -1.70 18.56
N GLU A 70 -4.51 -0.88 19.49
CA GLU A 70 -3.91 -0.72 20.83
C GLU A 70 -3.89 -2.04 21.60
N THR A 71 -4.94 -2.84 21.50
CA THR A 71 -5.01 -4.16 22.13
C THR A 71 -3.94 -5.09 21.56
N ILE A 72 -3.85 -5.24 20.23
CA ILE A 72 -2.83 -6.07 19.57
C ILE A 72 -1.43 -5.56 19.91
N TRP A 73 -1.24 -4.25 19.89
CA TRP A 73 0.03 -3.62 20.19
C TRP A 73 0.45 -3.85 21.66
N SER A 74 -0.47 -3.76 22.61
CA SER A 74 -0.19 -4.04 24.03
C SER A 74 0.16 -5.52 24.27
N ARG A 75 -0.41 -6.44 23.47
CA ARG A 75 -0.13 -7.89 23.51
C ARG A 75 1.18 -8.31 22.81
N GLY A 76 1.92 -7.39 22.19
CA GLY A 76 3.24 -7.68 21.59
C GLY A 76 3.39 -7.32 20.11
N GLY A 77 2.31 -6.95 19.42
CA GLY A 77 2.36 -6.70 17.97
C GLY A 77 2.46 -7.99 17.16
N GLY A 78 3.11 -7.93 15.98
CA GLY A 78 3.37 -9.10 15.14
C GLY A 78 2.17 -9.66 14.37
N ILE A 79 0.99 -9.05 14.52
CA ILE A 79 -0.29 -9.50 13.92
C ILE A 79 -0.81 -8.45 12.96
N ALA A 80 -1.51 -8.86 11.90
CA ALA A 80 -2.18 -7.97 10.94
C ALA A 80 -1.24 -6.92 10.31
N GLY A 81 0.04 -7.30 10.10
CA GLY A 81 1.06 -6.42 9.54
C GLY A 81 1.66 -5.41 10.53
N LEU A 82 1.31 -5.46 11.82
CA LEU A 82 2.05 -4.73 12.85
C LEU A 82 3.40 -5.39 13.11
N VAL A 83 4.41 -4.56 13.34
CA VAL A 83 5.75 -5.02 13.73
C VAL A 83 5.71 -5.73 15.08
N ASP A 84 6.57 -6.73 15.26
CA ASP A 84 6.76 -7.42 16.53
C ASP A 84 7.53 -6.53 17.54
N LYS A 85 7.12 -6.51 18.81
CA LYS A 85 7.81 -5.78 19.89
C LYS A 85 9.13 -6.42 20.31
N GLY A 86 9.24 -7.73 20.19
CA GLY A 86 10.41 -8.53 20.49
C GLY A 86 11.54 -8.34 19.46
N ASN A 87 12.74 -8.67 19.90
CA ASN A 87 13.87 -8.83 18.98
C ASN A 87 13.98 -10.28 18.56
N ILE A 88 14.46 -10.50 17.33
CA ILE A 88 14.91 -11.82 16.88
C ILE A 88 16.11 -12.23 17.73
N PRO A 89 16.09 -13.41 18.38
CA PRO A 89 17.22 -13.91 19.15
C PRO A 89 18.49 -13.99 18.29
N LEU A 90 19.63 -13.63 18.86
CA LEU A 90 20.91 -13.80 18.16
C LEU A 90 21.22 -15.29 18.02
N PRO A 91 21.76 -15.73 16.87
CA PRO A 91 22.15 -17.12 16.69
C PRO A 91 23.26 -17.48 17.67
N GLU A 92 23.13 -18.65 18.29
CA GLU A 92 24.10 -19.18 19.24
C GLU A 92 25.45 -19.42 18.58
N GLN A 93 26.52 -19.18 19.32
CA GLN A 93 27.86 -19.43 18.82
C GLN A 93 28.07 -20.94 18.70
N PRO A 94 28.50 -21.44 17.53
CA PRO A 94 28.75 -22.87 17.37
C PRO A 94 29.97 -23.30 18.20
N GLU A 95 29.89 -24.48 18.81
CA GLU A 95 30.99 -25.13 19.53
C GLU A 95 31.95 -25.83 18.54
N THR A 96 32.57 -25.03 17.67
CA THR A 96 33.43 -25.50 16.58
C THR A 96 34.64 -24.58 16.44
N GLU A 97 35.79 -25.13 16.06
CA GLU A 97 36.98 -24.35 15.69
C GLU A 97 37.05 -24.12 14.18
N ASP A 98 36.13 -24.68 13.39
CA ASP A 98 36.09 -24.52 11.94
C ASP A 98 35.94 -23.03 11.56
N PRO A 99 36.95 -22.41 10.90
CA PRO A 99 36.87 -21.02 10.48
C PRO A 99 35.66 -20.70 9.60
N ASP A 100 35.21 -21.65 8.77
CA ASP A 100 34.08 -21.45 7.86
C ASP A 100 32.75 -21.41 8.62
N GLU A 101 32.57 -22.29 9.62
CA GLU A 101 31.38 -22.29 10.48
C GLU A 101 31.34 -21.05 11.38
N ILE A 102 32.48 -20.65 11.96
CA ILE A 102 32.61 -19.40 12.73
C ILE A 102 32.28 -18.19 11.84
N GLN A 103 32.74 -18.19 10.59
CA GLN A 103 32.46 -17.11 9.65
C GLN A 103 30.97 -17.07 9.28
N LYS A 104 30.34 -18.20 8.95
CA LYS A 104 28.89 -18.30 8.70
C LYS A 104 28.09 -17.79 9.91
N TRP A 105 28.48 -18.17 11.12
CA TRP A 105 27.85 -17.66 12.34
C TRP A 105 28.00 -16.14 12.47
N LYS A 106 29.20 -15.57 12.29
CA LYS A 106 29.42 -14.11 12.33
C LYS A 106 28.53 -13.37 11.33
N TRP A 107 28.33 -13.93 10.13
CA TRP A 107 27.45 -13.37 9.11
C TRP A 107 25.99 -13.44 9.54
N SER A 108 25.56 -14.58 10.10
CA SER A 108 24.22 -14.75 10.66
C SER A 108 23.95 -13.73 11.79
N VAL A 109 24.87 -13.58 12.75
CA VAL A 109 24.78 -12.55 13.81
C VAL A 109 24.65 -11.16 13.22
N LYS A 110 25.46 -10.82 12.20
CA LYS A 110 25.39 -9.51 11.54
C LYS A 110 24.04 -9.28 10.86
N LYS A 111 23.50 -10.31 10.19
CA LYS A 111 22.17 -10.30 9.55
C LYS A 111 21.06 -10.09 10.60
N THR A 112 21.07 -10.85 11.68
CA THR A 112 20.09 -10.71 12.78
C THR A 112 20.19 -9.35 13.46
N LYS A 113 21.40 -8.85 13.74
CA LYS A 113 21.59 -7.50 14.30
C LYS A 113 21.06 -6.41 13.36
N LYS A 114 21.18 -6.60 12.04
CA LYS A 114 20.60 -5.69 11.05
C LYS A 114 19.07 -5.74 11.09
N ALA A 115 18.48 -6.93 11.06
CA ALA A 115 17.04 -7.10 11.15
C ALA A 115 16.46 -6.48 12.43
N ASN A 116 17.10 -6.68 13.59
CA ASN A 116 16.66 -6.06 14.84
C ASN A 116 16.72 -4.52 14.84
N ARG A 117 17.67 -3.92 14.11
CA ARG A 117 17.70 -2.45 13.93
C ARG A 117 16.57 -1.96 13.03
N GLU A 118 16.24 -2.72 11.98
CA GLU A 118 15.12 -2.42 11.08
C GLU A 118 13.78 -2.53 11.84
N LEU A 119 13.58 -3.61 12.58
CA LEU A 119 12.40 -3.78 13.46
C LEU A 119 12.30 -2.66 14.50
N HIS A 120 13.42 -2.22 15.09
CA HIS A 120 13.40 -1.09 16.02
C HIS A 120 12.91 0.20 15.35
N ALA A 121 13.35 0.50 14.12
CA ALA A 121 12.87 1.67 13.38
C ALA A 121 11.37 1.58 13.08
N GLU A 122 10.86 0.40 12.68
CA GLU A 122 9.44 0.17 12.43
C GLU A 122 8.59 0.30 13.70
N ARG A 123 9.10 -0.16 14.85
CA ARG A 123 8.44 0.04 16.16
C ARG A 123 8.35 1.52 16.52
N CYS A 124 9.42 2.28 16.32
CA CYS A 124 9.41 3.72 16.53
C CYS A 124 8.40 4.44 15.63
N ASP A 125 8.34 4.07 14.34
CA ASP A 125 7.35 4.61 13.40
C ASP A 125 5.91 4.29 13.83
N THR A 126 5.66 3.04 14.25
CA THR A 126 4.35 2.60 14.77
C THR A 126 3.96 3.39 16.02
N GLU A 127 4.85 3.54 17.00
CA GLU A 127 4.58 4.33 18.20
C GLU A 127 4.32 5.81 17.91
N LEU A 128 5.02 6.41 16.95
CA LEU A 128 4.76 7.79 16.54
C LEU A 128 3.35 7.95 15.94
N LYS A 129 2.92 6.98 15.11
CA LYS A 129 1.57 6.96 14.54
C LYS A 129 0.50 6.81 15.63
N LEU A 130 0.68 5.84 16.53
CA LEU A 130 -0.25 5.61 17.65
C LEU A 130 -0.27 6.77 18.64
N SER A 131 0.88 7.38 18.93
CA SER A 131 0.95 8.57 19.79
C SER A 131 0.11 9.73 19.23
N VAL A 132 0.16 9.96 17.91
CA VAL A 132 -0.72 10.94 17.26
C VAL A 132 -2.17 10.49 17.32
N ALA A 133 -2.48 9.23 17.00
CA ALA A 133 -3.85 8.72 17.04
C ALA A 133 -4.49 8.85 18.44
N ARG A 134 -3.77 8.46 19.50
CA ARG A 134 -4.16 8.62 20.91
C ARG A 134 -4.51 10.07 21.24
N LYS A 135 -3.68 11.02 20.82
CA LYS A 135 -3.91 12.47 21.06
C LYS A 135 -5.13 13.00 20.30
N MET A 136 -5.39 12.49 19.11
CA MET A 136 -6.48 12.95 18.25
C MET A 136 -7.79 12.16 18.45
N ARG A 137 -7.80 11.14 19.32
CA ARG A 137 -8.92 10.19 19.50
C ARG A 137 -10.21 10.88 19.97
N GLU A 138 -10.09 11.83 20.90
CA GLU A 138 -11.23 12.52 21.51
C GLU A 138 -11.67 13.77 20.74
N GLU A 139 -10.88 14.21 19.76
CA GLU A 139 -11.21 15.37 18.94
C GLU A 139 -12.38 15.04 17.98
N ASP A 140 -13.29 16.00 17.77
CA ASP A 140 -14.41 15.87 16.81
C ASP A 140 -13.93 15.67 15.36
N GLY A 141 -12.68 16.03 15.10
CA GLY A 141 -11.98 15.77 13.86
C GLY A 141 -10.92 16.82 13.55
N PHE A 142 -10.16 16.56 12.50
CA PHE A 142 -8.98 17.32 12.12
C PHE A 142 -8.76 17.31 10.62
N TYR A 143 -7.90 18.21 10.17
CA TYR A 143 -7.63 18.48 8.77
C TYR A 143 -6.16 18.29 8.43
N TYR A 144 -5.91 17.85 7.20
CA TYR A 144 -4.58 17.68 6.63
C TYR A 144 -4.33 18.77 5.57
N PRO A 145 -3.66 19.89 5.88
CA PRO A 145 -3.15 20.76 4.82
C PRO A 145 -2.27 19.94 3.87
N HIS A 146 -2.45 20.15 2.57
CA HIS A 146 -1.67 19.49 1.53
C HIS A 146 -0.69 20.45 0.87
N ASN A 147 0.45 19.93 0.43
CA ASN A 147 1.39 20.59 -0.46
C ASN A 147 1.81 19.64 -1.59
N LEU A 148 2.67 20.10 -2.50
CA LEU A 148 3.07 19.38 -3.70
C LEU A 148 4.54 18.97 -3.67
N ASP A 149 4.89 17.87 -4.35
CA ASP A 149 6.26 17.69 -4.85
C ASP A 149 6.50 18.55 -6.11
N PHE A 150 7.74 18.56 -6.62
CA PHE A 150 8.10 19.33 -7.82
C PHE A 150 7.38 18.87 -9.09
N ARG A 151 6.77 17.67 -9.09
CA ARG A 151 6.00 17.11 -10.21
C ARG A 151 4.51 17.46 -10.11
N GLY A 152 4.08 18.08 -9.01
CA GLY A 152 2.69 18.44 -8.77
C GLY A 152 1.83 17.37 -8.09
N ARG A 153 2.43 16.31 -7.51
CA ARG A 153 1.68 15.33 -6.70
C ARG A 153 1.40 15.90 -5.32
N ALA A 154 0.18 15.75 -4.82
CA ALA A 154 -0.24 16.25 -3.53
C ALA A 154 0.09 15.29 -2.38
N TYR A 155 0.51 15.86 -1.25
CA TYR A 155 0.87 15.14 -0.04
C TYR A 155 0.37 15.91 1.20
N PRO A 156 -0.18 15.22 2.22
CA PRO A 156 -0.38 15.80 3.53
C PRO A 156 0.94 16.36 4.07
N MET A 157 0.86 17.51 4.73
CA MET A 157 2.03 18.14 5.37
C MET A 157 2.40 17.48 6.71
N HIS A 158 1.48 16.74 7.33
CA HIS A 158 1.72 16.05 8.60
C HIS A 158 2.34 14.66 8.33
N PRO A 159 3.50 14.32 8.90
CA PRO A 159 4.29 13.18 8.45
C PRO A 159 3.90 11.83 9.09
N HIS A 160 3.38 11.81 10.32
CA HIS A 160 3.22 10.56 11.08
C HIS A 160 1.92 9.82 10.75
N LEU A 161 0.77 10.37 11.18
CA LEU A 161 -0.54 9.78 10.92
C LEU A 161 -1.23 10.54 9.77
N SER A 162 -1.37 9.89 8.61
CA SER A 162 -2.12 10.43 7.48
C SER A 162 -2.72 9.33 6.60
N HIS A 163 -3.75 9.65 5.83
CA HIS A 163 -4.41 8.72 4.91
C HIS A 163 -3.52 8.24 3.74
N LEU A 164 -2.35 8.87 3.51
CA LEU A 164 -1.34 8.37 2.58
C LEU A 164 -0.42 7.29 3.20
N GLY A 165 -0.52 7.06 4.50
CA GLY A 165 0.33 6.12 5.25
C GLY A 165 0.03 4.65 4.97
N SER A 166 0.54 3.79 5.86
CA SER A 166 0.35 2.34 5.83
C SER A 166 -1.11 1.93 6.08
N ASP A 167 -1.42 0.64 5.91
CA ASP A 167 -2.75 0.07 6.22
C ASP A 167 -3.24 0.49 7.63
N LEU A 168 -2.38 0.38 8.65
CA LEU A 168 -2.64 0.93 9.99
C LEU A 168 -3.17 2.38 9.95
N CYS A 169 -2.50 3.28 9.23
CA CYS A 169 -2.92 4.69 9.19
C CYS A 169 -4.27 4.85 8.51
N ARG A 170 -4.56 4.07 7.46
CA ARG A 170 -5.81 4.16 6.71
C ARG A 170 -6.97 3.50 7.46
N GLY A 171 -6.74 2.38 8.14
CA GLY A 171 -7.75 1.71 8.94
C GLY A 171 -8.20 2.51 10.16
N VAL A 172 -7.29 3.26 10.80
CA VAL A 172 -7.64 4.12 11.96
C VAL A 172 -8.20 5.48 11.57
N LEU A 173 -8.28 5.83 10.28
CA LEU A 173 -8.77 7.12 9.80
C LEU A 173 -10.07 6.97 9.01
N GLU A 174 -11.05 7.80 9.33
CA GLU A 174 -12.32 7.87 8.61
C GLU A 174 -12.77 9.32 8.43
N TYR A 175 -13.76 9.56 7.57
CA TYR A 175 -14.31 10.90 7.44
C TYR A 175 -15.04 11.31 8.72
N ALA A 176 -14.79 12.54 9.19
CA ALA A 176 -15.52 13.05 10.35
C ALA A 176 -17.01 13.27 10.02
N GLU A 177 -17.29 13.67 8.78
CA GLU A 177 -18.66 13.84 8.26
C GLU A 177 -19.12 12.56 7.57
N GLY A 178 -20.12 11.90 8.16
CA GLY A 178 -20.72 10.70 7.59
C GLY A 178 -21.77 11.03 6.51
N ARG A 179 -22.06 10.05 5.65
CA ARG A 179 -23.10 10.15 4.63
C ARG A 179 -24.00 8.91 4.68
N PRO A 180 -25.32 9.05 4.46
CA PRO A 180 -26.20 7.90 4.33
C PRO A 180 -25.78 7.07 3.12
N LEU A 181 -25.73 5.74 3.27
CA LEU A 181 -25.31 4.83 2.20
C LEU A 181 -26.20 4.93 0.95
N GLY A 182 -27.51 5.04 1.14
CA GLY A 182 -28.47 4.98 0.06
C GLY A 182 -28.47 3.61 -0.66
N LYS A 183 -29.11 3.56 -1.83
CA LYS A 183 -29.25 2.31 -2.61
C LYS A 183 -27.91 1.77 -3.12
N SER A 184 -27.02 2.66 -3.57
CA SER A 184 -25.73 2.26 -4.16
C SER A 184 -24.61 2.16 -3.13
N GLY A 185 -24.64 2.92 -2.03
CA GLY A 185 -23.54 2.93 -1.06
C GLY A 185 -23.36 1.60 -0.36
N LEU A 186 -24.44 0.89 -0.01
CA LEU A 186 -24.33 -0.44 0.60
C LEU A 186 -23.64 -1.44 -0.36
N ARG A 187 -23.97 -1.39 -1.65
CA ARG A 187 -23.30 -2.20 -2.68
C ARG A 187 -21.81 -1.86 -2.77
N TRP A 188 -21.47 -0.57 -2.78
CA TRP A 188 -20.08 -0.12 -2.85
C TRP A 188 -19.28 -0.42 -1.59
N LEU A 189 -19.91 -0.43 -0.42
CA LEU A 189 -19.29 -0.84 0.84
C LEU A 189 -18.92 -2.33 0.81
N LYS A 190 -19.81 -3.19 0.32
CA LYS A 190 -19.52 -4.62 0.11
C LYS A 190 -18.37 -4.81 -0.90
N ILE A 191 -18.42 -4.12 -2.05
CA ILE A 191 -17.32 -4.16 -3.05
C ILE A 191 -16.00 -3.67 -2.45
N HIS A 192 -16.03 -2.63 -1.62
CA HIS A 192 -14.85 -2.11 -0.93
C HIS A 192 -14.25 -3.14 0.02
N LEU A 193 -15.08 -3.79 0.85
CA LEU A 193 -14.65 -4.86 1.76
C LEU A 193 -13.95 -5.98 0.98
N ALA A 194 -14.56 -6.47 -0.10
CA ALA A 194 -13.97 -7.49 -0.98
C ALA A 194 -12.62 -7.03 -1.59
N ASN A 195 -12.52 -5.76 -1.99
CA ASN A 195 -11.26 -5.21 -2.51
C ASN A 195 -10.16 -5.09 -1.43
N LYS A 196 -10.52 -4.78 -0.18
CA LYS A 196 -9.58 -4.70 0.95
C LYS A 196 -9.15 -6.09 1.43
N TYR A 197 -10.03 -7.09 1.31
CA TYR A 197 -9.68 -8.48 1.59
C TYR A 197 -8.56 -8.96 0.65
N GLY A 198 -8.64 -8.63 -0.65
CA GLY A 198 -7.57 -8.92 -1.61
C GLY A 198 -7.46 -10.42 -1.93
N GLY A 199 -6.25 -10.92 -2.20
CA GLY A 199 -6.04 -12.35 -2.46
C GLY A 199 -6.60 -12.84 -3.81
N GLY A 200 -6.79 -11.92 -4.77
CA GLY A 200 -7.41 -12.20 -6.07
C GLY A 200 -8.90 -11.89 -6.11
N ILE A 201 -9.56 -11.71 -4.96
CA ILE A 201 -10.97 -11.30 -4.88
C ILE A 201 -11.18 -9.93 -5.52
N GLU A 202 -10.19 -9.03 -5.42
CA GLU A 202 -10.25 -7.70 -6.02
C GLU A 202 -10.26 -7.72 -7.56
N LYS A 203 -9.94 -8.88 -8.16
CA LYS A 203 -9.95 -9.10 -9.62
C LYS A 203 -11.26 -9.68 -10.15
N LEU A 204 -12.15 -10.12 -9.27
CA LEU A 204 -13.44 -10.65 -9.66
C LEU A 204 -14.35 -9.54 -10.22
N SER A 205 -15.45 -9.95 -10.88
CA SER A 205 -16.50 -9.02 -11.26
C SER A 205 -17.16 -8.41 -10.01
N HIS A 206 -17.86 -7.29 -10.17
CA HIS A 206 -18.59 -6.70 -9.05
C HIS A 206 -19.60 -7.67 -8.43
N GLU A 207 -20.32 -8.45 -9.23
CA GLU A 207 -21.30 -9.42 -8.71
C GLU A 207 -20.63 -10.55 -7.93
N SER A 208 -19.51 -11.09 -8.42
CA SER A 208 -18.76 -12.11 -7.69
C SER A 208 -18.16 -11.58 -6.38
N LYS A 209 -17.78 -10.30 -6.32
CA LYS A 209 -17.37 -9.64 -5.06
C LYS A 209 -18.52 -9.52 -4.08
N LEU A 210 -19.72 -9.23 -4.56
CA LEU A 210 -20.91 -9.19 -3.70
C LEU A 210 -21.21 -10.57 -3.14
N THR A 211 -21.23 -11.60 -3.98
CA THR A 211 -21.41 -13.00 -3.55
C THR A 211 -20.39 -13.39 -2.48
N PHE A 212 -19.11 -13.09 -2.70
CA PHE A 212 -18.06 -13.33 -1.70
C PHE A 212 -18.39 -12.70 -0.34
N VAL A 213 -18.90 -11.46 -0.33
CA VAL A 213 -19.30 -10.79 0.92
C VAL A 213 -20.54 -11.41 1.55
N GLU A 214 -21.54 -11.79 0.76
CA GLU A 214 -22.74 -12.48 1.29
C GLU A 214 -22.36 -13.81 1.93
N ASP A 215 -21.49 -14.59 1.29
CA ASP A 215 -21.05 -15.91 1.75
C ASP A 215 -20.25 -15.83 3.07
N HIS A 216 -19.56 -14.71 3.31
CA HIS A 216 -18.75 -14.47 4.51
C HIS A 216 -19.41 -13.52 5.51
N LEU A 217 -20.72 -13.27 5.42
CA LEU A 217 -21.43 -12.46 6.42
C LEU A 217 -21.19 -12.93 7.87
N PRO A 218 -21.20 -14.24 8.19
CA PRO A 218 -20.89 -14.70 9.55
C PRO A 218 -19.51 -14.26 10.03
N ASP A 219 -18.49 -14.38 9.19
CA ASP A 219 -17.12 -13.97 9.51
C ASP A 219 -16.98 -12.46 9.66
N ILE A 220 -17.74 -11.70 8.86
CA ILE A 220 -17.80 -10.24 8.93
C ILE A 220 -18.42 -9.77 10.24
N PHE A 221 -19.56 -10.36 10.63
CA PHE A 221 -20.20 -10.06 11.92
C PHE A 221 -19.31 -10.43 13.10
N ASP A 222 -18.68 -11.61 13.07
CA ASP A 222 -17.73 -12.01 14.11
C ASP A 222 -16.53 -11.06 14.18
N SER A 223 -15.93 -10.70 13.03
CA SER A 223 -14.82 -9.76 12.97
C SER A 223 -15.20 -8.38 13.53
N ALA A 224 -16.43 -7.92 13.31
CA ALA A 224 -16.91 -6.64 13.84
C ALA A 224 -17.19 -6.67 15.35
N ALA A 225 -17.72 -7.78 15.86
CA ALA A 225 -18.12 -7.94 17.25
C ALA A 225 -16.95 -8.34 18.17
N ASN A 226 -16.13 -9.31 17.74
CA ASN A 226 -15.03 -9.91 18.49
C ASN A 226 -13.70 -9.83 17.71
N PRO A 227 -13.21 -8.61 17.40
CA PRO A 227 -12.09 -8.40 16.46
C PRO A 227 -10.75 -9.02 16.89
N VAL A 228 -10.56 -9.30 18.19
CA VAL A 228 -9.28 -9.80 18.73
C VAL A 228 -9.38 -11.23 19.27
N ASP A 229 -10.53 -11.59 19.86
CA ASP A 229 -10.70 -12.87 20.56
C ASP A 229 -11.71 -13.81 19.84
N GLY A 230 -12.22 -13.43 18.67
CA GLY A 230 -13.06 -14.25 17.79
C GLY A 230 -12.26 -15.04 16.75
N ASN A 231 -12.88 -15.35 15.60
CA ASN A 231 -12.26 -16.09 14.50
C ASN A 231 -11.20 -15.25 13.76
N CYS A 232 -11.25 -13.93 13.93
CA CYS A 232 -10.26 -12.99 13.39
C CYS A 232 -10.02 -13.10 11.88
N TRP A 233 -11.07 -13.41 11.11
CA TRP A 233 -11.02 -13.60 9.66
C TRP A 233 -10.35 -12.45 8.90
N TRP A 234 -10.61 -11.21 9.35
CA TRP A 234 -10.05 -9.99 8.79
C TRP A 234 -8.50 -9.92 8.77
N ILE A 235 -7.80 -10.69 9.61
CA ILE A 235 -6.33 -10.71 9.65
C ILE A 235 -5.74 -11.32 8.37
N ASN A 236 -6.50 -12.17 7.68
CA ASN A 236 -6.07 -12.83 6.46
C ASN A 236 -6.15 -11.93 5.21
N ALA A 237 -6.71 -10.72 5.35
CA ALA A 237 -6.80 -9.75 4.27
C ALA A 237 -5.42 -9.19 3.88
N GLU A 238 -5.29 -8.71 2.64
CA GLU A 238 -4.10 -7.95 2.19
C GLU A 238 -3.95 -6.61 2.92
N ASP A 239 -5.08 -5.96 3.25
CA ASP A 239 -5.17 -4.73 4.04
C ASP A 239 -6.02 -4.96 5.31
N PRO A 240 -5.48 -5.62 6.36
CA PRO A 240 -6.26 -6.07 7.51
C PRO A 240 -7.07 -4.98 8.22
N PHE A 241 -6.46 -3.85 8.57
CA PHE A 241 -7.15 -2.82 9.36
C PHE A 241 -8.20 -2.08 8.54
N GLN A 242 -7.97 -1.85 7.24
CA GLN A 242 -9.03 -1.35 6.35
C GLN A 242 -10.16 -2.37 6.16
N CYS A 243 -9.84 -3.66 6.08
CA CYS A 243 -10.85 -4.72 6.00
C CYS A 243 -11.70 -4.76 7.27
N LEU A 244 -11.07 -4.70 8.45
CA LEU A 244 -11.77 -4.64 9.73
C LEU A 244 -12.67 -3.40 9.84
N ALA A 245 -12.19 -2.23 9.42
CA ALA A 245 -13.00 -1.01 9.38
C ALA A 245 -14.25 -1.21 8.51
N ALA A 246 -14.10 -1.86 7.36
CA ALA A 246 -15.21 -2.18 6.46
C ALA A 246 -16.18 -3.23 7.05
N CYS A 247 -15.67 -4.25 7.75
CA CYS A 247 -16.51 -5.22 8.48
C CYS A 247 -17.37 -4.50 9.52
N MET A 248 -16.75 -3.63 10.34
CA MET A 248 -17.45 -2.87 11.37
C MET A 248 -18.52 -1.93 10.79
N ASP A 249 -18.22 -1.22 9.70
CA ASP A 249 -19.15 -0.30 9.05
C ASP A 249 -20.31 -1.06 8.36
N LEU A 250 -20.03 -2.19 7.72
CA LEU A 250 -21.04 -3.04 7.08
C LEU A 250 -21.96 -3.71 8.10
N SER A 251 -21.42 -4.26 9.19
CA SER A 251 -22.23 -4.87 10.25
C SER A 251 -23.18 -3.84 10.87
N ASN A 252 -22.66 -2.65 11.21
CA ASN A 252 -23.50 -1.55 11.71
C ASN A 252 -24.63 -1.19 10.73
N ALA A 253 -24.35 -1.16 9.42
CA ALA A 253 -25.36 -0.87 8.42
C ALA A 253 -26.43 -1.97 8.34
N LEU A 254 -26.03 -3.24 8.31
CA LEU A 254 -26.94 -4.38 8.17
C LEU A 254 -27.80 -4.63 9.43
N GLU A 255 -27.29 -4.31 10.61
CA GLU A 255 -28.02 -4.40 11.89
C GLU A 255 -28.94 -3.21 12.14
N SER A 256 -28.77 -2.11 11.39
CA SER A 256 -29.64 -0.94 11.51
C SER A 256 -31.06 -1.24 11.00
N SER A 257 -32.04 -0.47 11.50
CA SER A 257 -33.44 -0.58 11.04
C SER A 257 -33.63 -0.25 9.55
N SER A 258 -32.66 0.45 8.93
CA SER A 258 -32.64 0.74 7.50
C SER A 258 -31.19 0.78 6.99
N PRO A 259 -30.69 -0.33 6.40
CA PRO A 259 -29.32 -0.39 5.90
C PRO A 259 -28.97 0.70 4.88
N HIS A 260 -29.94 1.14 4.06
CA HIS A 260 -29.75 2.25 3.13
C HIS A 260 -29.75 3.62 3.82
N GLY A 261 -30.37 3.76 4.98
CA GLY A 261 -30.36 4.97 5.79
C GLY A 261 -29.15 5.08 6.74
N ALA A 262 -28.43 3.98 6.95
CA ALA A 262 -27.24 3.95 7.80
C ALA A 262 -26.20 4.96 7.33
N VAL A 263 -25.66 5.73 8.29
CA VAL A 263 -24.63 6.74 8.04
C VAL A 263 -23.27 6.08 8.12
N SER A 264 -22.55 6.06 7.00
CA SER A 264 -21.19 5.55 6.92
C SER A 264 -20.19 6.71 6.92
N HIS A 265 -19.07 6.49 7.59
CA HIS A 265 -17.92 7.40 7.63
C HIS A 265 -16.73 6.87 6.83
N LEU A 266 -16.84 5.64 6.33
CA LEU A 266 -15.72 4.93 5.72
C LEU A 266 -15.39 5.49 4.32
N PRO A 267 -14.13 5.83 4.04
CA PRO A 267 -13.70 6.19 2.69
C PRO A 267 -13.74 4.98 1.74
N ILE A 268 -14.56 5.05 0.70
CA ILE A 268 -14.59 4.03 -0.36
C ILE A 268 -13.52 4.32 -1.42
N HIS A 269 -12.48 3.49 -1.46
CA HIS A 269 -11.38 3.65 -2.42
C HIS A 269 -11.75 3.18 -3.83
N GLN A 270 -11.38 3.97 -4.84
CA GLN A 270 -11.37 3.61 -6.26
C GLN A 270 -9.96 3.90 -6.78
N ASP A 271 -9.29 2.89 -7.32
CA ASP A 271 -7.91 3.00 -7.81
C ASP A 271 -7.80 2.62 -9.28
N GLY A 272 -6.89 3.29 -9.99
CA GLY A 272 -6.60 3.04 -11.39
C GLY A 272 -5.56 1.94 -11.55
N SER A 273 -5.92 0.87 -12.26
CA SER A 273 -5.02 -0.24 -12.59
C SER A 273 -3.83 0.24 -13.45
N CYS A 274 -2.68 0.47 -12.80
CA CYS A 274 -1.47 0.97 -13.44
C CYS A 274 -1.66 2.33 -14.16
N ASN A 275 -2.03 3.38 -13.39
CA ASN A 275 -2.25 4.74 -13.89
C ASN A 275 -1.15 5.27 -14.86
N GLY A 276 0.12 4.92 -14.63
CA GLY A 276 1.22 5.31 -15.53
C GLY A 276 1.06 4.74 -16.95
N LEU A 277 0.75 3.44 -17.08
CA LEU A 277 0.47 2.83 -18.38
C LEU A 277 -0.87 3.29 -18.98
N GLN A 278 -1.88 3.60 -18.15
CA GLN A 278 -3.12 4.21 -18.62
C GLN A 278 -2.82 5.54 -19.34
N HIS A 279 -1.99 6.40 -18.75
CA HIS A 279 -1.58 7.64 -19.39
C HIS A 279 -0.74 7.41 -20.65
N TYR A 280 0.19 6.45 -20.66
CA TYR A 280 0.95 6.12 -21.88
C TYR A 280 0.06 5.61 -23.01
N ALA A 281 -0.85 4.67 -22.72
CA ALA A 281 -1.78 4.14 -23.71
C ALA A 281 -2.70 5.25 -24.27
N ALA A 282 -3.17 6.16 -23.41
CA ALA A 282 -3.97 7.31 -23.84
C ALA A 282 -3.19 8.29 -24.71
N LEU A 283 -1.94 8.61 -24.35
CA LEU A 283 -1.06 9.50 -25.12
C LEU A 283 -0.69 8.89 -26.48
N GLY A 284 -0.31 7.61 -26.50
CA GLY A 284 0.06 6.88 -27.71
C GLY A 284 -1.14 6.41 -28.54
N ARG A 285 -2.36 6.50 -28.00
CA ARG A 285 -3.58 5.90 -28.57
C ARG A 285 -3.41 4.41 -28.90
N ASP A 286 -2.66 3.70 -28.06
CA ASP A 286 -2.43 2.26 -28.20
C ASP A 286 -3.66 1.50 -27.69
N TYR A 287 -4.43 0.93 -28.62
CA TYR A 287 -5.63 0.17 -28.30
C TYR A 287 -5.33 -1.08 -27.46
N MET A 288 -4.26 -1.81 -27.79
CA MET A 288 -3.90 -3.05 -27.09
C MET A 288 -3.47 -2.73 -25.66
N GLY A 289 -2.61 -1.73 -25.49
CA GLY A 289 -2.23 -1.20 -24.19
C GLY A 289 -3.44 -0.70 -23.40
N ALA A 290 -4.33 0.07 -24.03
CA ALA A 290 -5.54 0.62 -23.42
C ALA A 290 -6.49 -0.48 -22.92
N ALA A 291 -6.66 -1.58 -23.67
CA ALA A 291 -7.45 -2.72 -23.24
C ALA A 291 -6.83 -3.40 -22.01
N ALA A 292 -5.52 -3.62 -22.00
CA ALA A 292 -4.82 -4.28 -20.90
C ALA A 292 -4.84 -3.48 -19.57
N VAL A 293 -5.04 -2.16 -19.65
CA VAL A 293 -5.11 -1.24 -18.49
C VAL A 293 -6.49 -0.68 -18.22
N ASN A 294 -7.55 -1.32 -18.74
CA ASN A 294 -8.96 -1.00 -18.46
C ASN A 294 -9.45 0.38 -18.96
N LEU A 295 -8.83 0.94 -20.00
CA LEU A 295 -9.37 2.12 -20.68
C LEU A 295 -10.46 1.75 -21.70
N VAL A 296 -10.38 0.54 -22.26
CA VAL A 296 -11.44 -0.03 -23.10
C VAL A 296 -12.45 -0.76 -22.19
N PRO A 297 -13.77 -0.53 -22.35
CA PRO A 297 -14.77 -1.25 -21.57
C PRO A 297 -14.66 -2.76 -21.74
N GLY A 298 -14.73 -3.51 -20.63
CA GLY A 298 -14.75 -4.97 -20.60
C GLY A 298 -15.63 -5.49 -19.48
N GLU A 299 -16.07 -6.75 -19.57
CA GLU A 299 -16.94 -7.37 -18.56
C GLU A 299 -16.23 -7.66 -17.24
N LYS A 300 -14.91 -7.91 -17.30
CA LYS A 300 -14.06 -8.15 -16.14
C LYS A 300 -12.85 -7.22 -16.17
N PRO A 301 -12.29 -6.84 -15.01
CA PRO A 301 -11.07 -6.06 -14.97
C PRO A 301 -9.90 -6.82 -15.64
N ALA A 302 -9.28 -6.21 -16.63
CA ALA A 302 -8.02 -6.64 -17.19
C ALA A 302 -6.89 -6.50 -16.16
N ASP A 303 -5.96 -7.45 -16.17
CA ASP A 303 -4.84 -7.51 -15.25
C ASP A 303 -3.52 -7.64 -16.01
N ILE A 304 -3.00 -6.50 -16.49
CA ILE A 304 -1.74 -6.38 -17.23
C ILE A 304 -0.58 -7.14 -16.55
N TYR A 305 -0.57 -7.22 -15.21
CA TYR A 305 0.48 -7.93 -14.48
C TYR A 305 0.46 -9.44 -14.71
N SER A 306 -0.74 -10.04 -14.77
CA SER A 306 -0.88 -11.47 -15.07
C SER A 306 -0.57 -11.78 -16.53
N GLU A 307 -0.96 -10.88 -17.46
CA GLU A 307 -0.59 -11.01 -18.87
C GLU A 307 0.92 -10.95 -19.08
N ILE A 308 1.61 -10.01 -18.41
CA ILE A 308 3.07 -9.93 -18.45
C ILE A 308 3.71 -11.15 -17.79
N ALA A 309 3.19 -11.61 -16.64
CA ALA A 309 3.70 -12.81 -15.98
C ALA A 309 3.62 -14.03 -16.91
N ALA A 310 2.51 -14.20 -17.64
CA ALA A 310 2.36 -15.28 -18.61
C ALA A 310 3.39 -15.18 -19.74
N ARG A 311 3.59 -13.99 -20.32
CA ARG A 311 4.62 -13.78 -21.35
C ARG A 311 6.04 -14.06 -20.84
N VAL A 312 6.36 -13.60 -19.62
CA VAL A 312 7.66 -13.86 -19.00
C VAL A 312 7.83 -15.37 -18.78
N LEU A 313 6.80 -16.07 -18.31
CA LEU A 313 6.85 -17.52 -18.13
C LEU A 313 7.11 -18.26 -19.45
N ASP A 314 6.48 -17.84 -20.54
CA ASP A 314 6.71 -18.44 -21.86
C ASP A 314 8.17 -18.27 -22.32
N VAL A 315 8.73 -17.05 -22.21
CA VAL A 315 10.14 -16.78 -22.52
C VAL A 315 11.07 -17.62 -21.64
N VAL A 316 10.81 -17.67 -20.34
CA VAL A 316 11.64 -18.43 -19.39
C VAL A 316 11.57 -19.93 -19.66
N ARG A 317 10.41 -20.46 -20.08
CA ARG A 317 10.27 -21.86 -20.51
C ARG A 317 11.06 -22.14 -21.78
N GLU A 318 10.95 -21.29 -22.79
CA GLU A 318 11.72 -21.42 -24.02
C GLU A 318 13.23 -21.42 -23.73
N ASP A 319 13.70 -20.48 -22.92
CA ASP A 319 15.11 -20.39 -22.51
C ASP A 319 15.55 -21.63 -21.69
N SER A 320 14.66 -22.18 -20.86
CA SER A 320 14.96 -23.38 -20.06
C SER A 320 15.16 -24.65 -20.91
N MET A 321 14.66 -24.66 -22.15
CA MET A 321 14.74 -25.78 -23.10
C MET A 321 15.93 -25.69 -24.06
N LYS A 322 16.66 -24.57 -24.08
CA LYS A 322 17.88 -24.42 -24.90
C LYS A 322 19.03 -25.29 -24.39
N ASP A 323 20.06 -25.45 -25.23
CA ASP A 323 21.28 -26.17 -24.86
C ASP A 323 22.17 -25.32 -23.93
N PRO A 324 22.41 -25.76 -22.67
CA PRO A 324 23.30 -25.06 -21.73
C PRO A 324 24.72 -24.82 -22.25
N ALA A 325 25.20 -25.60 -23.22
CA ALA A 325 26.50 -25.40 -23.84
C ALA A 325 26.54 -24.15 -24.73
N THR A 326 25.39 -23.70 -25.21
CA THR A 326 25.25 -22.54 -26.11
C THR A 326 24.65 -21.31 -25.42
N ASP A 327 23.84 -21.51 -24.39
CA ASP A 327 23.20 -20.44 -23.64
C ASP A 327 23.46 -20.61 -22.13
N PRO A 328 24.32 -19.77 -21.52
CA PRO A 328 24.66 -19.88 -20.10
C PRO A 328 23.50 -19.50 -19.17
N SER A 329 22.39 -18.96 -19.70
CA SER A 329 21.21 -18.60 -18.91
C SER A 329 20.29 -19.79 -18.61
N VAL A 330 20.43 -20.92 -19.31
CA VAL A 330 19.57 -22.10 -19.17
C VAL A 330 19.43 -22.58 -17.72
N PRO A 331 20.50 -22.68 -16.90
CA PRO A 331 20.36 -23.09 -15.50
C PRO A 331 19.53 -22.10 -14.67
N LEU A 332 19.68 -20.80 -14.94
CA LEU A 332 18.93 -19.75 -14.26
C LEU A 332 17.45 -19.78 -14.68
N ALA A 333 17.19 -19.99 -15.98
CA ALA A 333 15.86 -20.15 -16.52
C ALA A 333 15.12 -21.32 -15.86
N LYS A 334 15.77 -22.49 -15.77
CA LYS A 334 15.21 -23.69 -15.12
C LYS A 334 14.81 -23.44 -13.66
N VAL A 335 15.60 -22.68 -12.91
CA VAL A 335 15.26 -22.29 -11.53
C VAL A 335 14.08 -21.32 -11.50
N LEU A 336 14.00 -20.40 -12.47
CA LEU A 336 12.98 -19.36 -12.49
C LEU A 336 11.61 -19.86 -12.98
N VAL A 337 11.53 -20.89 -13.82
CA VAL A 337 10.26 -21.37 -14.44
C VAL A 337 9.14 -21.51 -13.41
N ASP A 338 9.40 -22.14 -12.27
CA ASP A 338 8.40 -22.42 -11.24
C ASP A 338 8.16 -21.23 -10.29
N GLU A 339 8.94 -20.17 -10.45
CA GLU A 339 8.88 -18.96 -9.63
C GLU A 339 8.15 -17.79 -10.30
N VAL A 340 7.87 -17.86 -11.60
CA VAL A 340 7.19 -16.77 -12.32
C VAL A 340 5.71 -16.73 -11.94
N ASP A 341 5.30 -15.66 -11.26
CA ASP A 341 3.91 -15.35 -11.02
C ASP A 341 3.64 -13.84 -11.12
N ARG A 342 2.37 -13.49 -11.00
CA ARG A 342 1.91 -12.09 -10.96
C ARG A 342 2.64 -11.26 -9.89
N LYS A 343 2.86 -11.83 -8.69
CA LYS A 343 3.44 -11.12 -7.53
C LYS A 343 4.91 -10.78 -7.79
N LEU A 344 5.65 -11.65 -8.48
CA LEU A 344 7.04 -11.45 -8.89
C LEU A 344 7.19 -10.23 -9.81
N VAL A 345 6.36 -10.13 -10.85
CA VAL A 345 6.51 -9.09 -11.89
C VAL A 345 5.82 -7.77 -11.55
N LYS A 346 4.77 -7.80 -10.70
CA LYS A 346 3.89 -6.64 -10.44
C LYS A 346 4.64 -5.37 -10.07
N GLN A 347 5.59 -5.45 -9.14
CA GLN A 347 6.31 -4.27 -8.65
C GLN A 347 7.22 -3.67 -9.74
N THR A 348 7.92 -4.51 -10.49
CA THR A 348 8.82 -4.09 -11.57
C THR A 348 8.04 -3.44 -12.71
N VAL A 349 6.94 -4.05 -13.15
CA VAL A 349 6.04 -3.50 -14.17
C VAL A 349 5.43 -2.16 -13.72
N MET A 350 5.00 -2.07 -12.45
CA MET A 350 4.41 -0.84 -11.91
C MET A 350 5.43 0.30 -11.83
N THR A 351 6.70 -0.01 -11.58
CA THR A 351 7.75 1.01 -11.39
C THR A 351 8.57 1.34 -12.64
N SER A 352 8.50 0.51 -13.69
CA SER A 352 9.14 0.78 -14.99
C SER A 352 8.67 2.09 -15.61
N VAL A 353 7.36 2.36 -15.57
CA VAL A 353 6.76 3.61 -16.04
C VAL A 353 7.13 4.84 -15.21
N TYR A 354 7.68 4.65 -14.01
CA TYR A 354 8.17 5.71 -13.13
C TYR A 354 9.69 5.84 -13.16
N GLY A 355 10.37 5.18 -14.10
CA GLY A 355 11.81 5.33 -14.33
C GLY A 355 12.69 4.47 -13.44
N VAL A 356 12.21 3.31 -12.96
CA VAL A 356 13.09 2.35 -12.28
C VAL A 356 14.21 1.90 -13.24
N THR A 357 15.44 1.85 -12.73
CA THR A 357 16.59 1.34 -13.49
C THR A 357 16.75 -0.15 -13.29
N PHE A 358 17.59 -0.80 -14.11
CA PHE A 358 17.90 -2.23 -14.00
C PHE A 358 18.28 -2.65 -12.57
N ILE A 359 19.12 -1.87 -11.89
CA ILE A 359 19.57 -2.18 -10.52
C ILE A 359 18.37 -2.20 -9.55
N GLY A 360 17.47 -1.23 -9.68
CA GLY A 360 16.27 -1.15 -8.84
C GLY A 360 15.27 -2.26 -9.14
N ALA A 361 15.02 -2.53 -10.43
CA ALA A 361 14.14 -3.62 -10.87
C ALA A 361 14.64 -4.98 -10.36
N ARG A 362 15.93 -5.26 -10.49
CA ARG A 362 16.57 -6.47 -9.95
C ARG A 362 16.38 -6.62 -8.45
N GLN A 363 16.56 -5.53 -7.69
CA GLN A 363 16.33 -5.57 -6.24
C GLN A 363 14.87 -5.88 -5.89
N GLN A 364 13.91 -5.37 -6.66
CA GLN A 364 12.49 -5.67 -6.46
C GLN A 364 12.19 -7.16 -6.72
N ILE A 365 12.68 -7.70 -7.83
CA ILE A 365 12.52 -9.13 -8.16
C ILE A 365 13.21 -10.00 -7.12
N MET A 366 14.46 -9.69 -6.76
CA MET A 366 15.23 -10.41 -5.75
C MET A 366 14.48 -10.48 -4.41
N LYS A 367 13.90 -9.36 -3.97
CA LYS A 367 13.10 -9.33 -2.73
C LYS A 367 11.89 -10.28 -2.82
N ARG A 368 11.21 -10.35 -3.96
CA ARG A 368 10.05 -11.24 -4.15
C ARG A 368 10.46 -12.72 -4.17
N LEU A 369 11.59 -13.05 -4.78
CA LEU A 369 12.16 -14.41 -4.72
C LEU A 369 12.57 -14.79 -3.29
N GLN A 370 13.15 -13.85 -2.53
CA GLN A 370 13.48 -14.07 -1.12
C GLN A 370 12.25 -14.36 -0.26
N GLU A 371 11.14 -13.64 -0.50
CA GLU A 371 9.88 -13.85 0.21
C GLU A 371 9.29 -15.25 -0.02
N LYS A 372 9.56 -15.88 -1.17
CA LYS A 372 9.13 -17.25 -1.47
C LYS A 372 9.97 -18.32 -0.78
N GLY A 373 11.26 -18.04 -0.55
CA GLY A 373 12.14 -18.90 0.23
C GLY A 373 12.61 -20.20 -0.44
N HIS A 374 12.27 -20.42 -1.72
CA HIS A 374 12.69 -21.62 -2.46
C HIS A 374 14.17 -21.58 -2.89
N ILE A 375 14.74 -20.38 -3.08
CA ILE A 375 16.15 -20.17 -3.44
C ILE A 375 16.91 -19.70 -2.19
N THR A 376 17.71 -20.60 -1.60
CA THR A 376 18.44 -20.34 -0.35
C THR A 376 19.88 -19.88 -0.57
N ASP A 377 20.46 -20.14 -1.73
CA ASP A 377 21.81 -19.68 -2.09
C ASP A 377 21.77 -18.22 -2.56
N ASP A 378 22.45 -17.33 -1.82
CA ASP A 378 22.44 -15.88 -2.06
C ASP A 378 23.01 -15.50 -3.43
N LYS A 379 23.99 -16.28 -3.95
CA LYS A 379 24.60 -16.01 -5.25
C LYS A 379 23.65 -16.41 -6.38
N LEU A 380 23.08 -17.60 -6.33
CA LEU A 380 22.08 -18.07 -7.27
C LEU A 380 20.86 -17.14 -7.29
N LEU A 381 20.39 -16.71 -6.11
CA LEU A 381 19.31 -15.74 -5.99
C LEU A 381 19.66 -14.40 -6.69
N TYR A 382 20.90 -13.92 -6.53
CA TYR A 382 21.36 -12.73 -7.23
C TYR A 382 21.36 -12.94 -8.75
N ASP A 383 21.90 -14.06 -9.23
CA ASP A 383 22.04 -14.35 -10.66
C ASP A 383 20.67 -14.56 -11.32
N VAL A 384 19.77 -15.32 -10.69
CA VAL A 384 18.37 -15.52 -11.13
C VAL A 384 17.63 -14.19 -11.15
N SER A 385 17.82 -13.32 -10.16
CA SER A 385 17.20 -11.98 -10.17
C SER A 385 17.72 -11.11 -11.31
N CYS A 386 19.00 -11.22 -11.68
CA CYS A 386 19.56 -10.52 -12.83
C CYS A 386 18.96 -11.00 -14.13
N TYR A 387 18.86 -12.32 -14.31
CA TYR A 387 18.25 -12.96 -15.47
C TYR A 387 16.79 -12.54 -15.62
N ALA A 388 15.97 -12.67 -14.57
CA ALA A 388 14.56 -12.31 -14.57
C ALA A 388 14.27 -10.81 -14.85
N THR A 389 15.26 -9.93 -14.64
CA THR A 389 15.11 -8.49 -14.87
C THR A 389 15.42 -8.10 -16.32
N ARG A 390 16.26 -8.87 -17.00
CA ARG A 390 16.57 -8.67 -18.41
C ARG A 390 15.39 -9.11 -19.26
#